data_AF-A0A2M6ZXD1-F1
#
_entry.id   AF-A0A2M6ZXD1-F1
#
_cell.length_a   1.000
_cell.length_b   1.000
_cell.length_c   1.000
_cell.angle_alpha   90.00
_cell.angle_beta   90.00
_cell.angle_gamma   90.00
#
_symmetry.space_group_name_H-M   'P 1'
#
loop_
_entity.id
_entity.type
_entity.pdbx_description
1 polymer ?
#
loop_
_entity_poly.entity_id
_entity_poly.type
_entity_poly.pdbx_seq_one_letter_code
_entity_poly.pdbx_strand_id
1 'polypeptide(L)'
;KSRLAQRDRPEESSPMRTEFQRDRDRIIHSKSFRRLKHKTQVFIAPLGDHYVTRLTHTLEVSQIARTIARALNLNEDLAEAISLGHDLGHTPFGHVGEEVLNEIHPEGFSHNEQSLRVVEVLENEGKGLNLTGEVREGILKHSKSREGILGENWEMPNTLEGQICKIADTIAYINHDVGDALRAGLITVNDLPRSATVALGDSHSARINTLVSDVIEHSWAATGLEEGKTTPTISLSHDILEAMNTLRDFLFERVYDVRETREETERAREVVRSLYRHFVENPKGLPEEFLRLGGGVERAVMDYIAGMTDQFALRTAGEVC
;
A
#
# COMPACT_ATOMS: atom_id res chain seq x y z
N LYS A 1 -17.27 12.22 13.51
CA LYS A 1 -17.42 11.11 12.54
C LYS A 1 -17.33 9.72 13.19
N SER A 2 -16.34 9.42 14.04
CA SER A 2 -16.18 8.07 14.64
C SER A 2 -17.40 7.49 15.40
N ARG A 3 -18.30 8.30 15.97
CA ARG A 3 -19.48 7.81 16.72
C ARG A 3 -20.46 6.97 15.89
N LEU A 4 -20.47 7.14 14.56
CA LEU A 4 -21.35 6.39 13.66
C LEU A 4 -20.66 5.14 13.08
N ALA A 5 -19.37 4.94 13.36
CA ALA A 5 -18.61 3.83 12.80
C ALA A 5 -19.11 2.50 13.33
N GLN A 6 -19.28 1.53 12.43
CA GLN A 6 -19.83 0.21 12.74
C GLN A 6 -18.81 -0.88 12.44
N ARG A 7 -18.88 -1.95 13.24
CA ARG A 7 -18.09 -3.18 13.10
C ARG A 7 -19.05 -4.34 12.84
N ASP A 8 -18.61 -5.34 12.09
CA ASP A 8 -19.45 -6.51 11.79
C ASP A 8 -19.74 -7.32 13.06
N ARG A 9 -18.76 -7.44 13.95
CA ARG A 9 -18.95 -8.07 15.25
C ARG A 9 -19.08 -7.00 16.32
N PRO A 10 -20.20 -6.95 17.07
CA PRO A 10 -20.41 -5.96 18.10
C PRO A 10 -19.39 -6.16 19.22
N GLU A 11 -18.89 -5.04 19.74
CA GLU A 11 -17.98 -4.98 20.88
C GLU A 11 -18.28 -3.74 21.71
N GLU A 12 -17.96 -3.79 23.00
CA GLU A 12 -18.15 -2.64 23.88
C GLU A 12 -17.27 -1.46 23.42
N SER A 13 -17.85 -0.26 23.42
CA SER A 13 -17.13 0.98 23.12
C SER A 13 -16.07 1.26 24.16
N SER A 14 -14.90 1.76 23.73
CA SER A 14 -13.86 2.16 24.68
C SER A 14 -14.27 3.48 25.37
N PRO A 15 -14.05 3.62 26.69
CA PRO A 15 -14.35 4.89 27.38
C PRO A 15 -13.40 6.03 26.96
N MET A 16 -12.20 5.70 26.45
CA MET A 16 -11.13 6.67 26.21
C MET A 16 -10.74 6.82 24.74
N ARG A 17 -10.83 5.74 23.94
CA ARG A 17 -10.38 5.71 22.55
C ARG A 17 -11.55 5.74 21.59
N THR A 18 -11.43 6.52 20.53
CA THR A 18 -12.39 6.50 19.41
C THR A 18 -12.32 5.16 18.66
N GLU A 19 -13.34 4.83 17.87
CA GLU A 19 -13.36 3.57 17.12
C GLU A 19 -12.21 3.47 16.11
N PHE A 20 -11.84 4.58 15.47
CA PHE A 20 -10.71 4.60 14.53
C PHE A 20 -9.35 4.53 15.23
N GLN A 21 -9.22 5.09 16.44
CA GLN A 21 -8.01 4.89 17.26
C GLN A 21 -7.83 3.42 17.64
N ARG A 22 -8.92 2.72 17.97
CA ARG A 22 -8.87 1.28 18.25
C ARG A 22 -8.44 0.49 17.01
N ASP A 23 -8.92 0.88 15.82
CA ASP A 23 -8.54 0.24 14.57
C ASP A 23 -7.05 0.41 14.27
N ARG A 24 -6.56 1.65 14.37
CA ARG A 24 -5.15 1.97 14.26
C ARG A 24 -4.30 1.11 15.21
N ASP A 25 -4.68 1.07 16.48
CA ASP A 25 -3.93 0.33 17.50
C ASP A 25 -3.90 -1.18 17.17
N ARG A 26 -5.01 -1.75 16.69
CA ARG A 26 -5.07 -3.17 16.27
C ARG A 26 -4.17 -3.46 15.09
N ILE A 27 -4.16 -2.58 14.09
CA ILE A 27 -3.30 -2.71 12.90
C ILE A 27 -1.83 -2.71 13.33
N ILE A 28 -1.41 -1.71 14.12
CA ILE A 28 0.00 -1.57 14.58
C ILE A 28 0.48 -2.82 15.34
N HIS A 29 -0.38 -3.44 16.15
CA HIS A 29 -0.01 -4.61 16.96
C HIS A 29 -0.13 -5.96 16.22
N SER A 30 -0.63 -5.95 14.98
CA SER A 30 -0.79 -7.16 14.17
C SER A 30 0.56 -7.79 13.79
N LYS A 31 0.56 -9.10 13.48
CA LYS A 31 1.79 -9.76 13.00
C LYS A 31 2.15 -9.24 11.60
N SER A 32 1.16 -9.02 10.75
CA SER A 32 1.34 -8.55 9.38
C SER A 32 1.97 -7.16 9.32
N PHE A 33 1.58 -6.22 10.19
CA PHE A 33 2.21 -4.91 10.25
C PHE A 33 3.70 -4.99 10.65
N ARG A 34 4.05 -5.84 11.63
CA ARG A 34 5.47 -6.06 12.00
C ARG A 34 6.30 -6.62 10.85
N ARG A 35 5.70 -7.45 9.98
CA ARG A 35 6.38 -8.05 8.82
C ARG A 35 6.74 -7.03 7.75
N LEU A 36 6.05 -5.88 7.68
CA LEU A 36 6.36 -4.80 6.73
C LEU A 36 7.81 -4.29 6.86
N LYS A 37 8.41 -4.39 8.05
CA LYS A 37 9.83 -4.07 8.29
C LYS A 37 10.78 -4.94 7.44
N HIS A 38 10.34 -6.15 7.11
CA HIS A 38 11.15 -7.19 6.44
C HIS A 38 10.63 -7.50 5.03
N LYS A 39 9.88 -6.57 4.45
CA LYS A 39 9.41 -6.60 3.07
C LYS A 39 9.98 -5.39 2.33
N THR A 40 10.68 -5.66 1.24
CA THR A 40 11.14 -4.63 0.31
C THR A 40 9.93 -3.99 -0.36
N GLN A 41 10.00 -2.68 -0.59
CA GLN A 41 8.97 -2.00 -1.36
C GLN A 41 9.19 -2.27 -2.86
N VAL A 42 10.28 -1.74 -3.42
CA VAL A 42 10.52 -1.77 -4.87
C VAL A 42 11.83 -2.44 -5.27
N PHE A 43 12.89 -2.36 -4.46
CA PHE A 43 14.18 -2.99 -4.78
C PHE A 43 14.34 -4.31 -4.03
N ILE A 44 14.49 -5.41 -4.76
CA ILE A 44 14.74 -6.74 -4.21
C ILE A 44 16.17 -6.78 -3.64
N ALA A 45 16.27 -6.76 -2.31
CA ALA A 45 17.49 -6.95 -1.54
C ALA A 45 18.72 -6.14 -2.05
N PRO A 46 18.63 -4.81 -2.16
CA PRO A 46 19.79 -4.04 -2.54
C PRO A 46 20.84 -4.06 -1.42
N LEU A 47 22.11 -4.13 -1.84
CA LEU A 47 23.28 -4.12 -0.97
C LEU A 47 23.42 -2.74 -0.29
N GLY A 48 22.66 -2.47 0.78
CA GLY A 48 22.80 -1.24 1.57
C GLY A 48 21.76 -1.09 2.69
N ASP A 49 22.09 -0.32 3.73
CA ASP A 49 21.30 -0.24 4.97
C ASP A 49 20.12 0.77 4.93
N HIS A 50 19.98 1.52 3.82
CA HIS A 50 19.09 2.70 3.75
C HIS A 50 17.99 2.64 2.70
N TYR A 51 17.64 1.44 2.23
CA TYR A 51 16.54 1.26 1.28
C TYR A 51 15.18 1.26 1.95
N VAL A 52 14.16 1.71 1.21
CA VAL A 52 12.80 1.84 1.73
C VAL A 52 12.19 0.44 1.89
N THR A 53 11.81 0.13 3.12
CA THR A 53 10.96 -1.02 3.44
C THR A 53 9.50 -0.62 3.29
N ARG A 54 8.60 -1.58 3.17
CA ARG A 54 7.16 -1.27 3.21
C ARG A 54 6.76 -0.53 4.47
N LEU A 55 7.37 -0.86 5.62
CA LEU A 55 7.08 -0.14 6.87
C LEU A 55 7.40 1.36 6.76
N THR A 56 8.56 1.72 6.21
CA THR A 56 8.95 3.13 6.05
C THR A 56 8.03 3.87 5.07
N HIS A 57 7.62 3.21 3.97
CA HIS A 57 6.60 3.74 3.06
C HIS A 57 5.27 3.98 3.77
N THR A 58 4.75 2.96 4.45
CA THR A 58 3.50 3.04 5.19
C THR A 58 3.50 4.17 6.23
N LEU A 59 4.63 4.42 6.90
CA LEU A 59 4.78 5.53 7.84
C LEU A 59 4.77 6.90 7.15
N GLU A 60 5.39 7.03 5.98
CA GLU A 60 5.36 8.26 5.19
C GLU A 60 3.95 8.54 4.63
N VAL A 61 3.27 7.53 4.10
CA VAL A 61 1.85 7.63 3.68
C VAL A 61 0.97 8.10 4.83
N SER A 62 1.12 7.50 6.02
CA SER A 62 0.39 7.91 7.22
C SER A 62 0.67 9.36 7.61
N GLN A 63 1.93 9.80 7.55
CA GLN A 63 2.32 11.17 7.86
C GLN A 63 1.70 12.18 6.88
N ILE A 64 1.76 11.89 5.57
CA ILE A 64 1.18 12.73 4.53
C ILE A 64 -0.35 12.80 4.69
N ALA A 65 -1.00 11.64 4.83
CA ALA A 65 -2.45 11.55 4.96
C ALA A 65 -2.98 12.32 6.16
N ARG A 66 -2.29 12.24 7.31
CA ARG A 66 -2.67 13.00 8.51
C ARG A 66 -2.49 14.51 8.34
N THR A 67 -1.42 14.94 7.67
CA THR A 67 -1.21 16.38 7.37
C THR A 67 -2.36 16.92 6.54
N ILE A 68 -2.74 16.23 5.46
CA ILE A 68 -3.85 16.64 4.58
C ILE A 68 -5.17 16.60 5.35
N ALA A 69 -5.46 15.51 6.07
CA ALA A 69 -6.71 15.37 6.82
C ALA A 69 -6.87 16.47 7.87
N ARG A 70 -5.78 16.79 8.60
CA ARG A 70 -5.77 17.86 9.59
C ARG A 70 -6.05 19.23 8.97
N ALA A 71 -5.38 19.55 7.87
CA ALA A 71 -5.56 20.83 7.19
C ALA A 71 -6.98 21.01 6.64
N LEU A 72 -7.60 19.90 6.18
CA LEU A 72 -8.96 19.88 5.64
C LEU A 72 -10.05 19.66 6.71
N ASN A 73 -9.73 19.70 8.00
CA ASN A 73 -10.69 19.48 9.10
C ASN A 73 -11.41 18.11 9.01
N LEU A 74 -10.69 17.09 8.55
CA LEU A 74 -11.16 15.71 8.42
C LEU A 74 -10.65 14.83 9.56
N ASN A 75 -11.08 13.56 9.61
CA ASN A 75 -10.73 12.68 10.72
C ASN A 75 -9.32 12.09 10.54
N GLU A 76 -8.36 12.60 11.30
CA GLU A 76 -6.97 12.12 11.26
C GLU A 76 -6.82 10.65 11.65
N ASP A 77 -7.57 10.16 12.65
CA ASP A 77 -7.46 8.77 13.11
C ASP A 77 -7.94 7.78 12.02
N LEU A 78 -8.97 8.13 11.24
CA LEU A 78 -9.45 7.33 10.12
C LEU A 78 -8.42 7.29 9.00
N ALA A 79 -7.88 8.45 8.60
CA ALA A 79 -6.84 8.53 7.58
C ALA A 79 -5.58 7.75 8.01
N GLU A 80 -5.18 7.86 9.28
CA GLU A 80 -4.06 7.12 9.85
C GLU A 80 -4.31 5.61 9.86
N ALA A 81 -5.48 5.15 10.30
CA ALA A 81 -5.82 3.73 10.35
C ALA A 81 -5.84 3.09 8.95
N ILE A 82 -6.45 3.75 7.96
CA ILE A 82 -6.44 3.28 6.55
C ILE A 82 -5.01 3.22 6.05
N SER A 83 -4.24 4.30 6.23
CA SER A 83 -2.85 4.38 5.78
C SER A 83 -1.96 3.32 6.41
N LEU A 84 -2.17 2.92 7.66
CA LEU A 84 -1.37 1.86 8.28
C LEU A 84 -1.79 0.45 7.84
N GLY A 85 -3.02 0.30 7.37
CA GLY A 85 -3.59 -0.98 6.95
C GLY A 85 -3.47 -1.30 5.46
N HIS A 86 -3.22 -0.29 4.61
CA HIS A 86 -3.29 -0.45 3.15
C HIS A 86 -2.35 -1.51 2.59
N ASP A 87 -1.16 -1.62 3.19
CA ASP A 87 -0.03 -2.38 2.66
C ASP A 87 0.17 -3.77 3.30
N LEU A 88 -0.74 -4.18 4.20
CA LEU A 88 -0.60 -5.40 5.01
C LEU A 88 -0.52 -6.71 4.18
N GLY A 89 -1.19 -6.73 3.04
CA GLY A 89 -1.36 -7.89 2.17
C GLY A 89 -0.29 -8.06 1.10
N HIS A 90 0.66 -7.13 0.98
CA HIS A 90 1.70 -7.25 -0.04
C HIS A 90 2.54 -8.50 0.13
N THR A 91 2.92 -9.11 -0.99
CA THR A 91 3.75 -10.30 -1.06
C THR A 91 5.20 -10.02 -0.67
N PRO A 92 6.00 -11.06 -0.37
CA PRO A 92 7.45 -10.94 -0.41
C PRO A 92 7.90 -10.49 -1.81
N PHE A 93 8.99 -9.72 -1.88
CA PHE A 93 9.55 -9.16 -3.12
C PHE A 93 8.69 -8.10 -3.81
N GLY A 94 7.71 -7.52 -3.11
CA GLY A 94 6.92 -6.40 -3.61
C GLY A 94 6.11 -6.74 -4.86
N HIS A 95 6.11 -5.87 -5.86
CA HIS A 95 5.28 -6.04 -7.07
C HIS A 95 5.58 -7.35 -7.82
N VAL A 96 6.83 -7.81 -7.79
CA VAL A 96 7.23 -9.05 -8.46
C VAL A 96 6.50 -10.26 -7.88
N GLY A 97 6.38 -10.34 -6.55
CA GLY A 97 5.65 -11.43 -5.91
C GLY A 97 4.15 -11.36 -6.19
N GLU A 98 3.60 -10.14 -6.26
CA GLU A 98 2.19 -9.90 -6.59
C GLU A 98 1.87 -10.30 -8.03
N GLU A 99 2.69 -9.89 -9.01
CA GLU A 99 2.57 -10.29 -10.41
C GLU A 99 2.56 -11.81 -10.56
N VAL A 100 3.53 -12.49 -9.94
CA VAL A 100 3.65 -13.94 -10.04
C VAL A 100 2.45 -14.64 -9.41
N LEU A 101 2.00 -14.23 -8.22
CA LEU A 101 0.80 -14.83 -7.62
C LEU A 101 -0.45 -14.56 -8.46
N ASN A 102 -0.56 -13.39 -9.07
CA ASN A 102 -1.67 -13.06 -9.96
C ASN A 102 -1.68 -13.89 -11.25
N GLU A 103 -0.49 -14.23 -11.78
CA GLU A 103 -0.35 -15.12 -12.94
C GLU A 103 -0.72 -16.58 -12.63
N ILE A 104 -0.29 -17.09 -11.48
CA ILE A 104 -0.36 -18.54 -11.19
C ILE A 104 -1.60 -18.95 -10.38
N HIS A 105 -2.20 -18.04 -9.61
CA HIS A 105 -3.39 -18.35 -8.83
C HIS A 105 -4.65 -18.24 -9.74
N PRO A 106 -5.56 -19.24 -9.76
CA PRO A 106 -6.70 -19.26 -10.69
C PRO A 106 -7.63 -18.05 -10.61
N GLU A 107 -7.79 -17.46 -9.41
CA GLU A 107 -8.62 -16.28 -9.18
C GLU A 107 -7.84 -14.96 -9.27
N GLY A 108 -6.55 -15.02 -9.64
CA GLY A 108 -5.64 -13.88 -9.56
C GLY A 108 -5.27 -13.50 -8.13
N PHE A 109 -4.54 -12.39 -7.99
CA PHE A 109 -4.09 -11.83 -6.73
C PHE A 109 -3.96 -10.30 -6.83
N SER A 110 -4.42 -9.61 -5.80
CA SER A 110 -4.22 -8.16 -5.64
C SER A 110 -3.93 -7.83 -4.18
N HIS A 111 -2.87 -7.05 -3.93
CA HIS A 111 -2.42 -6.78 -2.55
C HIS A 111 -3.49 -6.10 -1.69
N ASN A 112 -4.35 -5.23 -2.26
CA ASN A 112 -5.40 -4.54 -1.53
C ASN A 112 -6.51 -5.48 -1.05
N GLU A 113 -6.90 -6.46 -1.88
CA GLU A 113 -7.83 -7.52 -1.46
C GLU A 113 -7.20 -8.40 -0.39
N GLN A 114 -5.90 -8.69 -0.54
CA GLN A 114 -5.17 -9.45 0.46
C GLN A 114 -5.03 -8.66 1.77
N SER A 115 -4.83 -7.34 1.74
CA SER A 115 -4.80 -6.47 2.92
C SER A 115 -6.13 -6.48 3.65
N LEU A 116 -7.25 -6.43 2.91
CA LEU A 116 -8.58 -6.60 3.47
C LEU A 116 -8.73 -7.99 4.12
N ARG A 117 -8.32 -9.05 3.41
CA ARG A 117 -8.36 -10.43 3.92
C ARG A 117 -7.52 -10.62 5.19
N VAL A 118 -6.37 -9.96 5.29
CA VAL A 118 -5.53 -9.96 6.50
C VAL A 118 -6.32 -9.44 7.71
N VAL A 119 -7.00 -8.30 7.55
CA VAL A 119 -7.72 -7.65 8.66
C VAL A 119 -9.08 -8.28 8.96
N GLU A 120 -9.68 -9.00 8.01
CA GLU A 120 -10.98 -9.66 8.19
C GLU A 120 -10.85 -11.11 8.65
N VAL A 121 -9.84 -11.82 8.16
CA VAL A 121 -9.73 -13.28 8.29
C VAL A 121 -8.40 -13.70 8.90
N LEU A 122 -7.26 -13.30 8.33
CA LEU A 122 -5.98 -14.00 8.65
C LEU A 122 -5.45 -13.70 10.05
N GLU A 123 -5.54 -12.44 10.50
CA GLU A 123 -5.03 -12.06 11.81
C GLU A 123 -5.83 -12.68 12.96
N ASN A 124 -5.24 -12.68 14.16
CA ASN A 124 -5.91 -13.14 15.38
C ASN A 124 -6.49 -14.57 15.26
N GLU A 125 -5.67 -15.49 14.72
CA GLU A 125 -5.99 -16.92 14.61
C GLU A 125 -7.26 -17.19 13.79
N GLY A 126 -7.40 -16.54 12.63
CA GLY A 126 -8.55 -16.75 11.74
C GLY A 126 -9.78 -15.91 12.08
N LYS A 127 -9.68 -14.99 13.07
CA LYS A 127 -10.80 -14.14 13.49
C LYS A 127 -10.75 -12.76 12.83
N GLY A 128 -9.61 -12.33 12.30
CA GLY A 128 -9.38 -10.95 11.89
C GLY A 128 -9.34 -9.95 13.06
N LEU A 129 -9.17 -8.68 12.72
CA LEU A 129 -9.02 -7.55 13.63
C LEU A 129 -10.35 -6.86 13.98
N ASN A 130 -11.48 -7.27 13.37
CA ASN A 130 -12.80 -6.66 13.58
C ASN A 130 -12.81 -5.13 13.37
N LEU A 131 -12.13 -4.62 12.34
CA LEU A 131 -12.04 -3.17 12.08
C LEU A 131 -13.39 -2.57 11.67
N THR A 132 -13.53 -1.25 11.74
CA THR A 132 -14.75 -0.59 11.26
C THR A 132 -14.88 -0.68 9.75
N GLY A 133 -16.10 -0.56 9.23
CA GLY A 133 -16.38 -0.64 7.79
C GLY A 133 -15.61 0.40 6.98
N GLU A 134 -15.46 1.62 7.48
CA GLU A 134 -14.76 2.71 6.80
C GLU A 134 -13.27 2.45 6.63
N VAL A 135 -12.62 1.86 7.65
CA VAL A 135 -11.21 1.50 7.57
C VAL A 135 -11.01 0.36 6.57
N ARG A 136 -11.87 -0.66 6.61
CA ARG A 136 -11.82 -1.78 5.66
C ARG A 136 -12.03 -1.34 4.22
N GLU A 137 -13.03 -0.50 3.97
CA GLU A 137 -13.29 0.05 2.64
C GLU A 137 -12.12 0.90 2.14
N GLY A 138 -11.55 1.75 3.00
CA GLY A 138 -10.36 2.54 2.68
C GLY A 138 -9.17 1.66 2.32
N ILE A 139 -8.93 0.58 3.08
CA ILE A 139 -7.88 -0.42 2.78
C ILE A 139 -8.16 -1.10 1.45
N LEU A 140 -9.40 -1.47 1.13
CA LEU A 140 -9.71 -2.14 -0.14
C LEU A 140 -9.51 -1.21 -1.35
N LYS A 141 -9.97 0.04 -1.25
CA LYS A 141 -10.06 0.97 -2.38
C LYS A 141 -8.87 1.93 -2.52
N HIS A 142 -7.79 1.73 -1.76
CA HIS A 142 -6.61 2.60 -1.86
C HIS A 142 -5.82 2.38 -3.16
N SER A 143 -5.83 1.17 -3.72
CA SER A 143 -4.98 0.80 -4.85
C SER A 143 -5.37 1.48 -6.17
N LYS A 144 -4.44 1.44 -7.13
CA LYS A 144 -4.49 2.16 -8.41
C LYS A 144 -4.80 1.26 -9.60
N SER A 145 -5.33 1.84 -10.67
CA SER A 145 -5.30 1.21 -11.98
C SER A 145 -3.97 1.48 -12.69
N ARG A 146 -3.57 0.61 -13.62
CA ARG A 146 -2.36 0.79 -14.45
C ARG A 146 -2.42 2.02 -15.38
N GLU A 147 -3.59 2.61 -15.62
CA GLU A 147 -3.82 3.61 -16.67
C GLU A 147 -3.48 5.06 -16.28
N GLY A 148 -3.37 5.40 -14.98
CA GLY A 148 -3.30 6.80 -14.52
C GLY A 148 -3.13 6.93 -13.01
N ILE A 149 -2.59 8.06 -12.51
CA ILE A 149 -2.66 8.41 -11.07
C ILE A 149 -4.10 8.72 -10.65
N LEU A 150 -4.95 9.10 -11.62
CA LEU A 150 -6.41 9.32 -11.47
C LEU A 150 -7.19 8.83 -12.72
N GLY A 151 -6.88 7.64 -13.27
CA GLY A 151 -7.56 7.09 -14.46
C GLY A 151 -9.07 6.86 -14.31
N GLU A 152 -9.82 6.80 -15.42
CA GLU A 152 -11.30 6.85 -15.45
C GLU A 152 -12.03 5.61 -14.88
N ASN A 153 -11.37 4.45 -14.78
CA ASN A 153 -11.99 3.19 -14.31
C ASN A 153 -11.97 3.01 -12.78
N TRP A 154 -11.93 4.10 -12.01
CA TRP A 154 -11.55 4.04 -10.59
C TRP A 154 -12.72 4.03 -9.62
N GLU A 155 -12.85 2.97 -8.81
CA GLU A 155 -13.66 3.03 -7.59
C GLU A 155 -13.01 3.96 -6.56
N MET A 156 -13.63 5.12 -6.34
CA MET A 156 -13.22 6.05 -5.29
C MET A 156 -13.69 5.57 -3.91
N PRO A 157 -12.85 5.70 -2.88
CA PRO A 157 -13.30 5.53 -1.50
C PRO A 157 -14.47 6.46 -1.18
N ASN A 158 -15.47 5.96 -0.47
CA ASN A 158 -16.65 6.73 -0.10
C ASN A 158 -16.31 7.86 0.87
N THR A 159 -15.28 7.67 1.69
CA THR A 159 -14.81 8.68 2.65
C THR A 159 -13.73 9.57 2.03
N LEU A 160 -13.75 10.86 2.37
CA LEU A 160 -12.70 11.80 1.98
C LEU A 160 -11.35 11.37 2.58
N GLU A 161 -11.37 10.81 3.79
CA GLU A 161 -10.18 10.25 4.43
C GLU A 161 -9.58 9.08 3.63
N GLY A 162 -10.41 8.21 3.05
CA GLY A 162 -9.94 7.16 2.13
C GLY A 162 -9.37 7.74 0.82
N GLN A 163 -9.98 8.78 0.26
CA GLN A 163 -9.45 9.49 -0.92
C GLN A 163 -8.09 10.14 -0.63
N ILE A 164 -7.91 10.71 0.57
CA ILE A 164 -6.62 11.22 1.02
C ILE A 164 -5.58 10.12 1.06
N CYS A 165 -5.89 8.96 1.65
CA CYS A 165 -4.92 7.86 1.78
C CYS A 165 -4.42 7.37 0.42
N LYS A 166 -5.31 7.30 -0.56
CA LYS A 166 -5.02 6.95 -1.95
C LYS A 166 -4.06 7.94 -2.63
N ILE A 167 -4.30 9.24 -2.47
CA ILE A 167 -3.42 10.28 -3.02
C ILE A 167 -2.09 10.29 -2.27
N ALA A 168 -2.11 10.17 -0.94
CA ALA A 168 -0.93 10.10 -0.10
C ALA A 168 -0.02 8.92 -0.45
N ASP A 169 -0.58 7.74 -0.69
CA ASP A 169 0.16 6.57 -1.19
C ASP A 169 0.86 6.88 -2.53
N THR A 170 0.16 7.55 -3.44
CA THR A 170 0.75 7.95 -4.71
C THR A 170 1.89 8.95 -4.57
N ILE A 171 1.73 9.94 -3.69
CA ILE A 171 2.75 10.94 -3.40
C ILE A 171 4.00 10.26 -2.80
N ALA A 172 3.83 9.42 -1.78
CA ALA A 172 4.93 8.73 -1.12
C ALA A 172 5.67 7.79 -2.10
N TYR A 173 4.92 6.97 -2.84
CA TYR A 173 5.45 6.01 -3.79
C TYR A 173 6.38 6.64 -4.82
N ILE A 174 5.90 7.66 -5.56
CA ILE A 174 6.70 8.31 -6.61
C ILE A 174 7.98 8.92 -6.04
N ASN A 175 7.88 9.55 -4.87
CA ASN A 175 9.04 10.22 -4.27
C ASN A 175 10.08 9.23 -3.74
N HIS A 176 9.63 8.14 -3.11
CA HIS A 176 10.53 7.04 -2.72
C HIS A 176 11.22 6.41 -3.91
N ASP A 177 10.50 6.17 -5.00
CA ASP A 177 11.07 5.58 -6.21
C ASP A 177 12.13 6.45 -6.86
N VAL A 178 11.90 7.77 -6.95
CA VAL A 178 12.93 8.72 -7.39
C VAL A 178 14.17 8.58 -6.50
N GLY A 179 13.99 8.59 -5.19
CA GLY A 179 15.08 8.48 -4.23
C GLY A 179 15.85 7.16 -4.36
N ASP A 180 15.16 6.04 -4.48
CA ASP A 180 15.78 4.72 -4.62
C ASP A 180 16.45 4.54 -5.98
N ALA A 181 15.86 5.03 -7.06
CA ALA A 181 16.46 4.98 -8.39
C ALA A 181 17.76 5.80 -8.47
N LEU A 182 17.79 6.98 -7.84
CA LEU A 182 19.00 7.80 -7.69
C LEU A 182 20.06 7.07 -6.85
N ARG A 183 19.67 6.47 -5.71
CA ARG A 183 20.59 5.70 -4.85
C ARG A 183 21.16 4.47 -5.55
N ALA A 184 20.34 3.80 -6.36
CA ALA A 184 20.74 2.64 -7.16
C ALA A 184 21.58 3.03 -8.40
N GLY A 185 21.74 4.32 -8.70
CA GLY A 185 22.46 4.81 -9.87
C GLY A 185 21.78 4.50 -11.20
N LEU A 186 20.47 4.18 -11.19
CA LEU A 186 19.69 3.93 -12.40
C LEU A 186 19.39 5.24 -13.16
N ILE A 187 19.27 6.32 -12.41
CA ILE A 187 19.07 7.68 -12.92
C ILE A 187 19.94 8.65 -12.13
N THR A 188 20.16 9.83 -12.69
CA THR A 188 20.77 10.99 -12.03
C THR A 188 19.73 12.10 -11.88
N VAL A 189 20.02 13.09 -11.03
CA VAL A 189 19.12 14.25 -10.83
C VAL A 189 18.87 14.99 -12.16
N ASN A 190 19.84 14.97 -13.08
CA ASN A 190 19.72 15.62 -14.38
C ASN A 190 18.84 14.85 -15.38
N ASP A 191 18.56 13.58 -15.12
CA ASP A 191 17.68 12.77 -15.98
C ASP A 191 16.20 13.05 -15.69
N LEU A 192 15.88 13.63 -14.52
CA LEU A 192 14.51 13.94 -14.15
C LEU A 192 13.87 14.94 -15.13
N PRO A 193 12.61 14.74 -15.53
CA PRO A 193 11.94 15.65 -16.46
C PRO A 193 11.87 17.07 -15.90
N ARG A 194 12.44 18.04 -16.62
CA ARG A 194 12.43 19.44 -16.20
C ARG A 194 11.03 20.01 -15.98
N SER A 195 10.05 19.61 -16.78
CA SER A 195 8.65 20.01 -16.59
C SER A 195 8.13 19.59 -15.22
N ALA A 196 8.44 18.37 -14.78
CA ALA A 196 8.07 17.87 -13.47
C ALA A 196 8.87 18.53 -12.34
N THR A 197 10.19 18.69 -12.47
CA THR A 197 11.00 19.26 -11.38
C THR A 197 10.75 20.74 -11.16
N VAL A 198 10.45 21.51 -12.22
CA VAL A 198 10.04 22.92 -12.10
C VAL A 198 8.72 23.07 -11.36
N ALA A 199 7.74 22.21 -11.66
CA ALA A 199 6.42 22.27 -11.04
C ALA A 199 6.43 21.72 -9.61
N LEU A 200 7.09 20.59 -9.37
CA LEU A 200 7.03 19.87 -8.08
C LEU A 200 8.19 20.26 -7.15
N GLY A 201 9.37 20.53 -7.69
CA GLY A 201 10.59 20.81 -6.94
C GLY A 201 11.72 19.78 -7.14
N ASP A 202 12.95 20.21 -6.88
CA ASP A 202 14.15 19.39 -7.14
C ASP A 202 14.49 18.41 -6.01
N SER A 203 14.07 18.68 -4.78
CA SER A 203 14.33 17.82 -3.61
C SER A 203 13.11 16.99 -3.20
N HIS A 204 13.34 15.89 -2.49
CA HIS A 204 12.26 15.08 -1.89
C HIS A 204 11.29 15.94 -1.08
N SER A 205 11.82 16.75 -0.17
CA SER A 205 11.01 17.61 0.69
C SER A 205 10.25 18.68 -0.09
N ALA A 206 10.83 19.24 -1.15
CA ALA A 206 10.17 20.23 -1.98
C ALA A 206 8.98 19.62 -2.73
N ARG A 207 9.17 18.44 -3.35
CA ARG A 207 8.09 17.70 -4.04
C ARG A 207 6.96 17.34 -3.11
N ILE A 208 7.27 16.75 -1.95
CA ILE A 208 6.25 16.41 -0.95
C ILE A 208 5.49 17.67 -0.51
N ASN A 209 6.19 18.77 -0.21
CA ASN A 209 5.54 20.02 0.18
C ASN A 209 4.60 20.54 -0.90
N THR A 210 5.06 20.65 -2.14
CA THR A 210 4.24 21.14 -3.27
C THR A 210 3.00 20.28 -3.47
N LEU A 211 3.16 18.96 -3.51
CA LEU A 211 2.04 18.02 -3.71
C LEU A 211 1.03 18.12 -2.55
N VAL A 212 1.50 18.14 -1.30
CA VAL A 212 0.62 18.23 -0.13
C VAL A 212 -0.10 19.58 -0.07
N SER A 213 0.61 20.68 -0.33
CA SER A 213 0.00 22.01 -0.39
C SER A 213 -1.07 22.10 -1.47
N ASP A 214 -0.79 21.59 -2.67
CA ASP A 214 -1.73 21.60 -3.78
C ASP A 214 -3.00 20.79 -3.47
N VAL A 215 -2.86 19.57 -2.89
CA VAL A 215 -4.04 18.79 -2.46
C VAL A 215 -4.90 19.58 -1.47
N ILE A 216 -4.29 20.25 -0.49
CA ILE A 216 -5.01 21.00 0.55
C ILE A 216 -5.73 22.21 -0.08
N GLU A 217 -5.03 22.99 -0.89
CA GLU A 217 -5.59 24.19 -1.53
C GLU A 217 -6.71 23.82 -2.50
N HIS A 218 -6.51 22.79 -3.31
CA HIS A 218 -7.48 22.37 -4.32
C HIS A 218 -8.66 21.57 -3.75
N SER A 219 -8.55 21.09 -2.51
CA SER A 219 -9.60 20.36 -1.80
C SER A 219 -10.23 21.16 -0.65
N TRP A 220 -10.05 22.48 -0.60
CA TRP A 220 -10.47 23.31 0.55
C TRP A 220 -11.97 23.22 0.88
N ALA A 221 -12.82 23.00 -0.13
CA ALA A 221 -14.25 22.74 0.05
C ALA A 221 -14.56 21.56 1.00
N ALA A 222 -13.65 20.59 1.14
CA ALA A 222 -13.77 19.47 2.08
C ALA A 222 -13.83 19.90 3.55
N THR A 223 -13.34 21.09 3.88
CA THR A 223 -13.40 21.66 5.24
C THR A 223 -14.83 21.91 5.73
N GLY A 224 -15.78 22.05 4.80
CA GLY A 224 -17.14 22.49 5.08
C GLY A 224 -17.28 23.98 5.40
N LEU A 225 -16.21 24.76 5.19
CA LEU A 225 -16.19 26.22 5.41
C LEU A 225 -16.67 27.01 4.18
N GLU A 226 -16.67 26.38 3.00
CA GLU A 226 -17.20 26.98 1.78
C GLU A 226 -18.69 26.62 1.59
N GLU A 227 -19.50 27.64 1.28
CA GLU A 227 -20.91 27.43 0.95
C GLU A 227 -21.03 26.93 -0.51
N GLY A 228 -21.04 25.60 -0.68
CA GLY A 228 -21.21 24.94 -1.98
C GLY A 228 -22.24 23.81 -1.93
N LYS A 229 -22.95 23.58 -3.04
CA LYS A 229 -23.93 22.47 -3.18
C LYS A 229 -23.29 21.15 -3.64
N THR A 230 -22.02 21.16 -4.03
CA THR A 230 -21.32 20.00 -4.56
C THR A 230 -20.73 19.18 -3.42
N THR A 231 -20.86 17.85 -3.52
CA THR A 231 -20.13 16.94 -2.64
C THR A 231 -18.62 17.16 -2.85
N PRO A 232 -17.86 17.49 -1.80
CA PRO A 232 -16.43 17.72 -1.96
C PRO A 232 -15.71 16.44 -2.37
N THR A 233 -14.63 16.58 -3.11
CA THR A 233 -13.71 15.51 -3.49
C THR A 233 -12.28 15.93 -3.16
N ILE A 234 -11.40 14.96 -2.96
CA ILE A 234 -9.97 15.24 -2.77
C ILE A 234 -9.27 15.08 -4.11
N SER A 235 -8.57 16.12 -4.55
CA SER A 235 -7.90 16.14 -5.87
C SER A 235 -6.68 17.06 -5.87
N LEU A 236 -5.85 16.87 -6.89
CA LEU A 236 -4.75 17.78 -7.26
C LEU A 236 -5.24 18.75 -8.35
N SER A 237 -4.61 19.91 -8.45
CA SER A 237 -4.78 20.79 -9.60
C SER A 237 -4.27 20.14 -10.88
N HIS A 238 -4.76 20.60 -12.03
CA HIS A 238 -4.42 20.02 -13.33
C HIS A 238 -2.91 20.00 -13.60
N ASP A 239 -2.24 21.15 -13.40
CA ASP A 239 -0.82 21.32 -13.69
C ASP A 239 0.06 20.44 -12.79
N ILE A 240 -0.29 20.32 -11.50
CA ILE A 240 0.44 19.48 -10.55
C ILE A 240 0.21 18.00 -10.83
N LEU A 241 -1.02 17.60 -11.18
CA LEU A 241 -1.33 16.24 -11.61
C LEU A 241 -0.56 15.86 -12.88
N GLU A 242 -0.49 16.74 -13.87
CA GLU A 242 0.27 16.52 -15.11
C GLU A 242 1.77 16.35 -14.83
N ALA A 243 2.34 17.21 -13.97
CA ALA A 243 3.72 17.09 -13.54
C ALA A 243 4.01 15.78 -12.80
N MET A 244 3.08 15.34 -11.94
CA MET A 244 3.18 14.09 -11.19
C MET A 244 3.08 12.87 -12.13
N ASN A 245 2.18 12.89 -13.11
CA ASN A 245 2.09 11.85 -14.15
C ASN A 245 3.36 11.81 -15.01
N THR A 246 3.89 12.96 -15.40
CA THR A 246 5.16 13.04 -16.16
C THR A 246 6.31 12.36 -15.41
N LEU A 247 6.42 12.62 -14.11
CA LEU A 247 7.45 12.00 -13.28
C LEU A 247 7.25 10.48 -13.14
N ARG A 248 6.00 10.04 -12.98
CA ARG A 248 5.63 8.62 -12.93
C ARG A 248 5.99 7.91 -14.23
N ASP A 249 5.62 8.47 -15.38
CA ASP A 249 5.82 7.85 -16.69
C ASP A 249 7.32 7.74 -17.00
N PHE A 250 8.10 8.77 -16.63
CA PHE A 250 9.56 8.71 -16.68
C PHE A 250 10.14 7.57 -15.83
N LEU A 251 9.64 7.39 -14.60
CA LEU A 251 10.09 6.29 -13.75
C LEU A 251 9.75 4.93 -14.39
N PHE A 252 8.55 4.77 -14.95
CA PHE A 252 8.17 3.55 -15.69
C PHE A 252 9.18 3.20 -16.77
N GLU A 253 9.45 4.14 -17.68
CA GLU A 253 10.37 3.94 -18.79
C GLU A 253 11.82 3.67 -18.33
N ARG A 254 12.31 4.41 -17.33
CA ARG A 254 13.74 4.40 -16.98
C ARG A 254 14.11 3.47 -15.84
N VAL A 255 13.15 3.09 -15.01
CA VAL A 255 13.41 2.35 -13.77
C VAL A 255 12.64 1.03 -13.75
N TYR A 256 11.35 1.02 -14.07
CA TYR A 256 10.56 -0.23 -14.03
C TYR A 256 11.02 -1.23 -15.08
N ASP A 257 11.11 -0.82 -16.35
CA ASP A 257 11.48 -1.71 -17.46
C ASP A 257 12.88 -2.31 -17.29
N VAL A 258 13.84 -1.50 -16.87
CA VAL A 258 15.23 -1.94 -16.66
C VAL A 258 15.31 -2.98 -15.54
N ARG A 259 14.46 -2.89 -14.51
CA ARG A 259 14.46 -3.84 -13.39
C ARG A 259 13.86 -5.19 -13.72
N GLU A 260 12.85 -5.25 -14.60
CA GLU A 260 12.27 -6.53 -15.02
C GLU A 260 13.32 -7.45 -15.66
N THR A 261 14.35 -6.86 -16.28
CA THR A 261 15.42 -7.60 -16.95
C THR A 261 16.55 -8.07 -16.02
N ARG A 262 16.49 -7.78 -14.71
CA ARG A 262 17.56 -8.13 -13.76
C ARG A 262 17.45 -9.57 -13.26
N GLU A 263 18.61 -10.19 -13.05
CA GLU A 263 18.72 -11.56 -12.52
C GLU A 263 18.05 -11.70 -11.14
N GLU A 264 18.11 -10.67 -10.28
CA GLU A 264 17.48 -10.72 -8.96
C GLU A 264 15.95 -10.79 -9.04
N THR A 265 15.36 -10.12 -10.04
CA THR A 265 13.92 -10.16 -10.30
C THR A 265 13.48 -11.55 -10.73
N GLU A 266 14.19 -12.15 -11.69
CA GLU A 266 13.89 -13.52 -12.14
C GLU A 266 14.07 -14.55 -11.02
N ARG A 267 15.09 -14.37 -10.16
CA ARG A 267 15.26 -15.22 -8.98
C ARG A 267 14.10 -15.09 -8.00
N ALA A 268 13.61 -13.87 -7.74
CA ALA A 268 12.45 -13.66 -6.88
C ALA A 268 11.18 -14.27 -7.48
N ARG A 269 10.99 -14.16 -8.81
CA ARG A 269 9.88 -14.80 -9.52
C ARG A 269 9.91 -16.32 -9.34
N GLU A 270 11.08 -16.94 -9.55
CA GLU A 270 11.22 -18.38 -9.40
C GLU A 270 10.95 -18.83 -7.96
N VAL A 271 11.47 -18.11 -6.95
CA VAL A 271 11.21 -18.42 -5.54
C VAL A 271 9.71 -18.48 -5.24
N VAL A 272 8.94 -17.49 -5.68
CA VAL A 272 7.48 -17.47 -5.46
C VAL A 272 6.78 -18.61 -6.20
N ARG A 273 7.16 -18.89 -7.46
CA ARG A 273 6.62 -20.01 -8.24
C ARG A 273 6.91 -21.36 -7.61
N SER A 274 8.15 -21.59 -7.18
CA SER A 274 8.56 -22.86 -6.56
C SER A 274 7.83 -23.08 -5.24
N LEU A 275 7.72 -22.04 -4.38
CA LEU A 275 6.96 -22.11 -3.13
C LEU A 275 5.49 -22.45 -3.39
N TYR A 276 4.85 -21.76 -4.34
CA TYR A 276 3.45 -22.00 -4.67
C TYR A 276 3.22 -23.43 -5.15
N ARG A 277 4.02 -23.90 -6.13
CA ARG A 277 3.94 -25.27 -6.63
C ARG A 277 4.14 -26.29 -5.52
N HIS A 278 5.18 -26.11 -4.70
CA HIS A 278 5.52 -27.03 -3.62
C HIS A 278 4.36 -27.21 -2.64
N PHE A 279 3.77 -26.12 -2.16
CA PHE A 279 2.71 -26.22 -1.15
C PHE A 279 1.34 -26.62 -1.72
N VAL A 280 1.08 -26.37 -3.01
CA VAL A 280 -0.10 -26.93 -3.69
C VAL A 280 0.03 -28.45 -3.81
N GLU A 281 1.21 -28.97 -4.18
CA GLU A 281 1.47 -30.40 -4.29
C GLU A 281 1.58 -31.08 -2.91
N ASN A 282 2.04 -30.35 -1.89
CA ASN A 282 2.26 -30.84 -0.53
C ASN A 282 1.52 -30.01 0.53
N PRO A 283 0.17 -30.03 0.57
CA PRO A 283 -0.60 -29.15 1.47
C PRO A 283 -0.34 -29.41 2.96
N LYS A 284 0.17 -30.59 3.31
CA LYS A 284 0.55 -30.94 4.69
C LYS A 284 1.77 -30.16 5.21
N GLY A 285 2.54 -29.52 4.34
CA GLY A 285 3.58 -28.54 4.71
C GLY A 285 2.99 -27.19 5.13
N LEU A 286 1.71 -26.95 4.82
CA LEU A 286 0.82 -25.91 5.33
C LEU A 286 0.88 -25.74 6.86
N PRO A 287 1.20 -24.57 7.47
CA PRO A 287 0.76 -24.35 8.84
C PRO A 287 -0.77 -24.51 8.92
N GLU A 288 -1.23 -25.33 9.85
CA GLU A 288 -2.62 -25.78 9.91
C GLU A 288 -3.62 -24.62 10.01
N GLU A 289 -3.19 -23.52 10.61
CA GLU A 289 -3.98 -22.29 10.72
C GLU A 289 -4.48 -21.77 9.37
N PHE A 290 -3.71 -21.87 8.27
CA PHE A 290 -4.14 -21.42 6.94
C PHE A 290 -5.13 -22.38 6.29
N LEU A 291 -4.95 -23.69 6.49
CA LEU A 291 -5.84 -24.72 5.94
C LEU A 291 -7.25 -24.64 6.53
N ARG A 292 -7.39 -24.12 7.76
CA ARG A 292 -8.67 -24.00 8.46
C ARG A 292 -9.49 -22.76 8.04
N LEU A 293 -8.93 -21.82 7.29
CA LEU A 293 -9.59 -20.55 6.92
C LEU A 293 -10.56 -20.66 5.74
N GLY A 294 -10.70 -21.86 5.16
CA GLY A 294 -11.53 -22.08 3.98
C GLY A 294 -10.93 -21.51 2.68
N GLY A 295 -11.63 -21.69 1.56
CA GLY A 295 -11.17 -21.24 0.24
C GLY A 295 -10.29 -22.24 -0.52
N GLY A 296 -10.07 -23.44 0.04
CA GLY A 296 -9.29 -24.49 -0.59
C GLY A 296 -7.78 -24.36 -0.38
N VAL A 297 -7.03 -25.33 -0.91
CA VAL A 297 -5.58 -25.42 -0.75
C VAL A 297 -4.89 -24.23 -1.40
N GLU A 298 -5.26 -23.88 -2.64
CA GLU A 298 -4.63 -22.80 -3.41
C GLU A 298 -4.71 -21.44 -2.69
N ARG A 299 -5.87 -21.14 -2.08
CA ARG A 299 -6.04 -19.93 -1.25
C ARG A 299 -5.17 -19.97 0.00
N ALA A 300 -5.11 -21.10 0.69
CA ALA A 300 -4.28 -21.26 1.88
C ALA A 300 -2.77 -21.09 1.56
N VAL A 301 -2.34 -21.62 0.41
CA VAL A 301 -0.98 -21.43 -0.11
C VAL A 301 -0.70 -19.96 -0.38
N MET A 302 -1.61 -19.28 -1.07
CA MET A 302 -1.48 -17.87 -1.39
C MET A 302 -1.42 -17.00 -0.13
N ASP A 303 -2.31 -17.24 0.85
CA ASP A 303 -2.32 -16.53 2.13
C ASP A 303 -1.00 -16.72 2.90
N TYR A 304 -0.46 -17.94 2.88
CA TYR A 304 0.80 -18.25 3.53
C TYR A 304 1.98 -17.54 2.87
N ILE A 305 2.09 -17.63 1.53
CA ILE A 305 3.18 -17.01 0.76
C ILE A 305 3.12 -15.48 0.87
N ALA A 306 1.95 -14.87 0.67
CA ALA A 306 1.79 -13.42 0.83
C ALA A 306 2.14 -12.96 2.26
N GLY A 307 1.90 -13.80 3.26
CA GLY A 307 2.26 -13.58 4.65
C GLY A 307 3.77 -13.69 4.98
N MET A 308 4.62 -14.16 4.06
CA MET A 308 6.06 -14.31 4.30
C MET A 308 6.81 -12.98 4.23
N THR A 309 7.95 -12.89 4.93
CA THR A 309 8.96 -11.84 4.70
C THR A 309 9.93 -12.30 3.62
N ASP A 310 10.66 -11.38 2.98
CA ASP A 310 11.54 -11.73 1.85
C ASP A 310 12.59 -12.78 2.23
N GLN A 311 13.27 -12.57 3.36
CA GLN A 311 14.28 -13.50 3.87
C GLN A 311 13.68 -14.84 4.31
N PHE A 312 12.44 -14.84 4.79
CA PHE A 312 11.76 -16.09 5.15
C PHE A 312 11.40 -16.87 3.89
N ALA A 313 10.83 -16.21 2.88
CA ALA A 313 10.53 -16.83 1.58
C ALA A 313 11.77 -17.43 0.92
N LEU A 314 12.89 -16.70 0.87
CA LEU A 314 14.16 -17.20 0.32
C LEU A 314 14.67 -18.44 1.05
N ARG A 315 14.61 -18.44 2.38
CA ARG A 315 15.08 -19.56 3.21
C ARG A 315 14.19 -20.79 3.03
N THR A 316 12.87 -20.59 3.13
CA THR A 316 11.90 -21.67 2.96
C THR A 316 12.06 -22.30 1.58
N ALA A 317 12.19 -21.51 0.53
CA ALA A 317 12.41 -22.04 -0.82
C ALA A 317 13.69 -22.88 -0.90
N GLY A 318 14.80 -22.43 -0.28
CA GLY A 318 16.03 -23.22 -0.24
C GLY A 318 15.96 -24.51 0.61
N GLU A 319 14.96 -24.65 1.46
CA GLU A 319 14.73 -25.84 2.29
C GLU A 319 13.78 -26.84 1.64
N VAL A 320 12.80 -26.36 0.84
CA VAL A 320 11.67 -27.18 0.36
C VAL A 320 11.57 -27.30 -1.17
N CYS A 321 12.32 -26.51 -1.93
CA CYS A 321 12.34 -26.51 -3.40
C CYS A 321 13.72 -26.91 -3.94
#